data_AF-A0A929L4B8-F1
#
_entry.id   AF-A0A929L4B8-F1
#
_cell.length_a   1.000
_cell.length_b   1.000
_cell.length_c   1.000
_cell.angle_alpha   90.00
_cell.angle_beta   90.00
_cell.angle_gamma   90.00
#
_symmetry.space_group_name_H-M   'P 1'
#
loop_
_entity.id
_entity.type
_entity.pdbx_description
1 polymer ?
#
loop_
_entity_poly.entity_id
_entity_poly.type
_entity_poly.pdbx_seq_one_letter_code
_entity_poly.pdbx_strand_id
1 'polypeptide(L)' 'MHYQIGSLCSLSEGKSLAPQYDVVFCAKNFLSTFKDAEKKGTVVLGLRNIMSLGEMEKALEAKGLLD' A
#
# COMPACT_ATOMS: atom_id res chain seq x y z
N MET A 1 -3.65 -0.27 -15.07
CA MET A 1 -3.28 -0.19 -13.64
C MET A 1 -4.27 -1.02 -12.85
N HIS A 2 -3.85 -2.21 -12.39
CA HIS A 2 -4.69 -3.06 -11.54
C HIS A 2 -4.73 -2.46 -10.14
N TYR A 3 -5.77 -1.69 -9.84
CA TYR A 3 -6.01 -1.19 -8.49
C TYR A 3 -6.77 -2.27 -7.72
N GLN A 4 -6.05 -3.27 -7.21
CA GLN A 4 -6.67 -4.25 -6.32
C GLN A 4 -6.65 -3.67 -4.90
N ILE A 5 -7.82 -3.18 -4.46
CA ILE A 5 -8.10 -2.90 -3.05
C ILE A 5 -8.20 -4.28 -2.39
N GLY A 6 -7.05 -4.90 -2.19
CA GLY A 6 -6.90 -6.31 -1.85
C GLY A 6 -7.45 -6.58 -0.45
N SER A 7 -8.71 -7.02 -0.43
CA SER A 7 -9.34 -7.85 0.59
C SER A 7 -8.30 -8.57 1.45
N LEU A 8 -8.30 -8.24 2.75
CA LEU A 8 -7.73 -8.96 3.91
C LEU A 8 -6.83 -10.16 3.56
N CYS A 9 -5.77 -9.96 2.78
CA CYS A 9 -4.75 -10.97 2.63
C CYS A 9 -4.04 -11.02 3.98
N SER A 10 -3.94 -12.20 4.57
CA SER A 10 -3.18 -12.40 5.80
C SER A 10 -1.84 -11.68 5.67
N LEU A 11 -1.38 -10.99 6.70
CA LEU A 11 -0.18 -10.13 6.65
C LEU A 11 1.02 -10.83 5.97
N SER A 12 1.12 -12.14 6.16
CA SER A 12 2.09 -13.07 5.55
C SER A 12 1.97 -13.21 4.02
N GLU A 13 0.75 -13.39 3.49
CA GLU A 13 0.48 -13.41 2.05
C GLU A 13 0.70 -12.04 1.43
N GLY A 14 0.20 -10.99 2.09
CA GLY A 14 0.39 -9.62 1.68
C GLY A 14 1.87 -9.27 1.48
N LYS A 15 2.75 -9.69 2.41
CA LYS A 15 4.20 -9.45 2.30
C LYS A 15 4.82 -10.07 1.05
N SER A 16 4.39 -11.26 0.67
CA SER A 16 4.96 -12.01 -0.47
C SER A 16 4.45 -11.49 -1.81
N LEU A 17 3.20 -11.02 -1.84
CA LEU A 17 2.57 -10.50 -3.05
C LEU A 17 2.83 -9.00 -3.26
N ALA A 18 3.07 -8.22 -2.20
CA ALA A 18 3.36 -6.78 -2.26
C ALA A 18 4.34 -6.36 -3.37
N PRO A 19 5.52 -7.01 -3.55
CA PRO A 19 6.45 -6.63 -4.62
C PRO A 19 5.95 -6.88 -6.05
N GLN A 20 4.79 -7.50 -6.23
CA GLN A 20 4.15 -7.72 -7.53
C GLN A 20 3.15 -6.60 -7.88
N TYR A 21 2.88 -5.69 -6.95
CA TYR A 21 2.00 -4.55 -7.17
C TYR A 21 2.81 -3.26 -7.28
N ASP A 22 2.26 -2.30 -8.03
CA ASP A 22 2.82 -0.95 -8.11
C ASP A 22 2.59 -0.17 -6.82
N VAL A 23 1.39 -0.32 -6.23
CA VAL A 23 0.96 0.40 -5.03
C VAL A 23 0.30 -0.55 -4.04
N VAL A 24 0.71 -0.48 -2.77
CA VAL A 24 0.15 -1.27 -1.67
C VAL A 24 -0.27 -0.35 -0.54
N PHE A 25 -1.53 -0.44 -0.12
CA PHE A 25 -2.01 0.25 1.08
C PHE A 25 -1.93 -0.67 2.29
N CYS A 26 -1.38 -0.17 3.39
CA CYS A 26 -1.37 -0.90 4.65
C CYS A 26 -1.66 0.03 5.83
N ALA A 27 -2.00 -0.53 6.99
CA ALA A 27 -2.04 0.28 8.20
C ALA A 27 -0.63 0.78 8.54
N LYS A 28 -0.52 2.01 9.03
CA LYS A 28 0.77 2.67 9.31
C LYS A 28 1.71 1.85 10.20
N ASN A 29 1.15 1.09 11.15
CA ASN A 29 1.92 0.21 12.03
C ASN A 29 2.64 -0.93 11.30
N PHE A 30 2.18 -1.30 10.10
CA PHE A 30 2.74 -2.41 9.31
C PHE A 30 3.66 -1.95 8.18
N LEU A 31 3.95 -0.65 8.04
CA LEU A 31 4.88 -0.14 7.02
C LEU A 31 6.22 -0.89 7.03
N SER A 32 6.75 -1.15 8.23
CA SER A 32 8.02 -1.89 8.39
C SER A 32 7.98 -3.31 7.83
N THR A 33 6.80 -3.93 7.75
CA THR A 33 6.61 -5.27 7.18
C THR A 33 6.86 -5.31 5.67
N PHE A 34 6.63 -4.18 4.99
CA PHE A 34 6.66 -4.09 3.53
C PHE A 34 7.90 -3.37 2.98
N LYS A 35 8.91 -3.09 3.82
CA LYS A 35 10.19 -2.49 3.38
C LYS A 35 10.88 -3.27 2.26
N ASP A 36 10.71 -4.59 2.24
CA ASP A 36 11.25 -5.46 1.18
C ASP A 36 10.56 -5.20 -0.17
N ALA A 37 9.28 -4.83 -0.17
CA ALA A 37 8.54 -4.44 -1.37
C ALA A 37 8.96 -3.04 -1.85
N GLU A 38 9.15 -2.08 -0.92
CA GLU A 38 9.67 -0.74 -1.25
C GLU A 38 11.02 -0.82 -1.96
N LYS A 39 11.92 -1.69 -1.50
CA LYS A 39 13.22 -1.93 -2.14
C LYS A 39 13.12 -2.49 -3.57
N LYS A 40 12.02 -3.17 -3.89
CA LYS A 40 11.76 -3.76 -5.21
C LYS A 40 11.02 -2.81 -6.15
N GLY A 41 10.67 -1.60 -5.69
CA GLY A 41 10.02 -0.57 -6.49
C GLY A 41 8.52 -0.42 -6.23
N THR A 42 7.93 -1.21 -5.33
CA THR A 42 6.52 -1.04 -4.94
C THR A 42 6.35 0.17 -4.04
N VAL A 43 5.37 1.01 -4.33
CA VAL A 43 4.99 2.13 -3.48
C VAL A 43 4.10 1.65 -2.35
N VAL A 44 4.61 1.68 -1.12
CA VAL A 44 3.83 1.29 0.07
C VAL A 44 3.29 2.55 0.76
N LEU A 45 1.97 2.62 0.92
CA LEU A 45 1.25 3.73 1.52
C LEU A 45 0.63 3.32 2.85
N GLY A 46 1.17 3.88 3.93
CA GLY A 46 0.74 3.63 5.29
C GLY A 46 -0.37 4.59 5.71
N LEU A 47 -1.58 4.08 5.86
CA LEU A 47 -2.74 4.87 6.28
C LEU A 47 -3.03 4.71 7.76
N ARG A 48 -3.59 5.75 8.38
CA ARG A 48 -4.05 5.67 9.77
C ARG A 48 -5.37 4.91 9.83
N ASN A 49 -6.28 5.19 8.91
CA ASN A 49 -7.49 4.42 8.66
C ASN A 49 -7.52 3.89 7.22
N ILE A 50 -7.35 2.57 7.05
CA ILE A 50 -7.31 1.92 5.72
C ILE A 50 -8.64 1.94 4.97
N MET A 51 -9.75 2.29 5.63
CA MET A 51 -11.07 2.39 5.01
C MET A 51 -11.39 3.84 4.58
N SER A 52 -10.54 4.81 4.94
CA SER A 52 -10.77 6.22 4.66
C SER A 52 -10.30 6.56 3.24
N LEU A 53 -11.26 6.72 2.32
CA LEU A 53 -11.00 7.14 0.94
C LEU A 53 -10.23 8.46 0.89
N GLY A 54 -10.62 9.46 1.70
CA GLY A 54 -9.91 10.74 1.73
C GLY A 54 -8.47 10.67 2.25
N GLU A 55 -8.11 9.68 3.09
CA GLU A 55 -6.70 9.44 3.43
C GLU A 55 -5.96 8.72 2.30
N MET A 56 -6.62 7.78 1.61
CA MET A 56 -6.06 7.11 0.43
C MET A 56 -5.70 8.12 -0.66
N GLU A 57 -6.64 8.99 -1.01
CA GLU A 57 -6.46 10.03 -2.04
C GLU A 57 -5.30 10.96 -1.68
N LYS A 58 -5.27 11.48 -0.44
CA LYS A 58 -4.15 12.32 0.02
C LYS A 58 -2.80 11.60 -0.01
N ALA A 59 -2.77 10.30 0.33
CA ALA A 59 -1.54 9.52 0.29
C ALA A 59 -1.04 9.29 -1.15
N LEU A 60 -1.97 9.15 -2.10
CA LEU A 60 -1.67 9.04 -3.52
C LEU A 60 -1.22 10.39 -4.12
N GLU A 61 -1.93 11.48 -3.84
CA GLU A 61 -1.53 12.86 -4.24
C GLU A 61 -0.14 13.20 -3.71
N ALA A 62 0.13 12.93 -2.42
CA ALA A 62 1.44 13.18 -1.81
C ALA A 62 2.59 12.42 -2.46
N LYS A 63 2.28 11.35 -3.21
CA LYS A 63 3.24 10.55 -3.97
C LYS A 63 3.24 10.86 -5.46
N GLY A 64 2.43 11.83 -5.91
CA GLY A 64 2.28 12.20 -7.32
C GLY A 64 1.62 11.11 -8.16
N LEU A 65 0.77 10.28 -7.55
CA LEU A 65 0.04 9.19 -8.22
C LEU A 65 -1.40 9.59 -8.60
N LEU A 66 -1.85 10.77 -8.17
CA LEU A 66 -3.09 11.42 -8.56
C LEU A 66 -2.74 12.81 -9.12
N ASP A 67 -3.38 13.17 -10.23
CA ASP A 67 -3.34 14.49 -10.88
C ASP A 67 -4.63 15.26 -10.54
#